data_AF-A0A9D5RZB9-F1
#
_entry.id   AF-A0A9D5RZB9-F1
#
_cell.length_a   1.000
_cell.length_b   1.000
_cell.length_c   1.000
_cell.angle_alpha   90.00
_cell.angle_beta   90.00
_cell.angle_gamma   90.00
#
_symmetry.space_group_name_H-M   'P 1'
#
loop_
_entity.id
_entity.type
_entity.pdbx_description
1 polymer ?
#
loop_
_entity_poly.entity_id
_entity_poly.type
_entity_poly.pdbx_seq_one_letter_code
_entity_poly.pdbx_strand_id
1 'polypeptide(L)'
;MKKKGFTLIELLAVIVILAIIALIAVPVIMNIISSARKSAFEDTTYGLISAGEMYYASSLLENGMTSDVEFTIEEGEFVGENKLDVKGSLPRTGKIKVTRDGKVALAITNGAMCITKGYDDSKIDLNEDVDNCVLPKEQTINTLNTLAVASSFTDNVIASCLTNGTTCPVGTKFTVQVNETETKNFYVISDNDNKVTLLMDTNIGEDVSWISNSDYGLTDNGCLFEPYECASSDKGPSTALNYLESQTSSWTNIPNFNYTYIDENTPKAYDDIFKKGVKARLLTHLEANAIVQNEWAHGYYWLSTSVGYNSSSAWLVENMGTIVSSNVNDLCGVRPIIEIAK
;
A
#
# COMPACT_ATOMS: atom_id res chain seq x y z
N MET A 1 28.14 46.16 -62.25
CA MET A 1 28.26 45.23 -61.10
C MET A 1 28.32 43.80 -61.64
N LYS A 2 29.42 43.07 -61.44
CA LYS A 2 29.52 41.65 -61.84
C LYS A 2 28.70 40.81 -60.85
N LYS A 3 27.59 40.23 -61.29
CA LYS A 3 26.85 39.23 -60.52
C LYS A 3 27.62 37.92 -60.60
N LYS A 4 28.18 37.44 -59.49
CA LYS A 4 28.71 36.08 -59.38
C LYS A 4 27.50 35.14 -59.26
N GLY A 5 27.30 34.27 -60.25
CA GLY A 5 26.30 33.21 -60.18
C GLY A 5 26.85 32.03 -59.38
N PHE A 6 25.99 31.35 -58.62
CA PHE A 6 26.32 30.08 -57.97
C PHE A 6 26.65 29.01 -59.02
N THR A 7 27.67 28.20 -58.76
CA THR A 7 27.98 27.04 -59.58
C THR A 7 27.14 25.84 -59.16
N LEU A 8 26.83 24.94 -60.10
CA LEU A 8 26.07 23.73 -59.80
C LEU A 8 26.77 22.82 -58.76
N ILE A 9 28.11 22.83 -58.73
CA ILE A 9 28.88 22.01 -57.78
C ILE A 9 28.79 22.54 -56.35
N GLU A 10 28.74 23.87 -56.17
CA GLU A 10 28.52 24.48 -54.85
C GLU A 10 27.12 24.14 -54.33
N LEU A 11 26.10 24.21 -55.19
CA LEU A 11 24.73 23.83 -54.83
C LEU A 11 24.63 22.35 -54.46
N LEU A 12 25.30 21.47 -55.23
CA LEU A 12 25.31 20.03 -54.98
C LEU A 12 25.97 19.69 -53.63
N ALA A 13 27.13 20.28 -53.33
CA ALA A 13 27.84 20.04 -52.08
C ALA A 13 26.99 20.41 -50.85
N VAL A 14 26.24 21.51 -50.92
CA VAL A 14 25.33 21.93 -49.84
C VAL A 14 24.20 20.93 -49.62
N ILE A 15 23.58 20.44 -50.70
CA ILE A 15 22.49 19.46 -50.60
C ILE A 15 22.99 18.14 -49.98
N VAL A 16 24.19 17.68 -50.35
CA VAL A 16 24.79 16.46 -49.76
C VAL A 16 25.01 16.61 -48.26
N ILE A 17 25.56 17.74 -47.82
CA ILE A 17 25.79 18.01 -46.38
C ILE A 17 24.45 18.07 -45.63
N LEU A 18 23.45 18.77 -46.17
CA LEU A 18 22.12 18.85 -45.57
C LEU A 18 21.44 17.48 -45.48
N ALA A 19 21.61 16.61 -46.48
CA ALA A 19 21.08 15.26 -46.48
C ALA A 19 21.70 14.40 -45.36
N ILE A 20 23.01 14.49 -45.14
CA ILE A 20 23.70 13.75 -44.05
C ILE A 20 23.23 14.24 -42.67
N ILE A 21 23.12 15.56 -42.48
CA ILE A 21 22.64 16.14 -41.22
C ILE A 21 21.19 15.70 -40.95
N ALA A 22 20.33 15.77 -41.97
CA ALA A 22 18.94 15.35 -41.85
C ALA A 22 18.80 13.86 -41.50
N LEU A 23 19.62 12.99 -42.10
CA LEU A 23 19.63 11.54 -41.84
C LEU A 23 19.85 11.23 -40.35
N ILE A 24 20.77 11.94 -39.68
CA ILE A 24 21.08 11.73 -38.26
C ILE A 24 20.07 12.46 -37.36
N ALA A 25 19.65 13.66 -37.74
CA ALA A 25 18.79 14.51 -36.91
C ALA A 25 17.36 13.96 -36.76
N VAL A 26 16.77 13.40 -37.82
CA VAL A 26 15.38 12.91 -37.80
C VAL A 26 15.11 11.87 -36.71
N PRO A 27 15.85 10.74 -36.57
CA PRO A 27 15.57 9.76 -35.51
C PRO A 27 15.75 10.34 -34.10
N VAL A 28 16.73 11.23 -33.91
CA VAL A 28 16.97 11.89 -32.61
C VAL A 28 15.81 12.81 -32.22
N ILE A 29 15.35 13.64 -33.16
CA ILE A 29 14.21 14.54 -32.94
C ILE A 29 12.94 13.74 -32.64
N MET A 30 12.72 12.63 -33.34
CA MET A 30 11.58 11.75 -33.07
C MET A 30 11.61 11.15 -31.66
N ASN A 31 12.78 10.73 -31.19
CA ASN A 31 12.94 10.23 -29.82
C ASN A 31 12.68 11.32 -28.77
N ILE A 32 13.21 12.53 -28.98
CA ILE A 32 12.97 13.66 -28.07
C ILE A 32 11.48 14.02 -28.00
N ILE A 33 10.79 14.06 -29.14
CA ILE A 33 9.35 14.33 -29.20
C ILE A 33 8.57 13.22 -28.48
N SER A 34 8.95 11.95 -28.67
CA SER A 34 8.31 10.83 -27.99
C SER A 34 8.45 10.94 -26.47
N SER A 35 9.67 11.18 -25.97
CA SER A 35 9.93 11.38 -24.54
C SER A 35 9.18 12.58 -23.97
N ALA A 36 9.14 13.71 -24.70
CA ALA A 36 8.40 14.89 -24.26
C ALA A 36 6.89 14.64 -24.18
N ARG A 37 6.33 13.89 -25.14
CA ARG A 37 4.91 13.48 -25.11
C ARG A 37 4.62 12.54 -23.95
N LYS A 38 5.52 11.59 -23.68
CA LYS A 38 5.42 10.67 -22.54
C LYS A 38 5.39 11.45 -21.22
N SER A 39 6.35 12.32 -20.97
CA SER A 39 6.40 13.13 -19.75
C SER A 39 5.18 14.05 -19.59
N ALA A 40 4.72 14.70 -20.67
CA ALA A 40 3.50 15.52 -20.60
C ALA A 40 2.24 14.71 -20.24
N PHE A 41 2.18 13.44 -20.68
CA PHE A 41 1.08 12.55 -20.33
C PHE A 41 1.16 12.05 -18.88
N GLU A 42 2.38 11.79 -18.38
CA GLU A 42 2.62 11.51 -16.95
C GLU A 42 2.19 12.71 -16.09
N ASP A 43 2.57 13.94 -16.45
CA ASP A 43 2.18 15.16 -15.74
C ASP A 43 0.65 15.34 -15.71
N THR A 44 -0.01 15.06 -16.84
CA THR A 44 -1.49 15.06 -16.92
C THR A 44 -2.09 14.03 -15.97
N THR A 45 -1.47 12.86 -15.86
CA THR A 45 -1.92 11.79 -14.96
C THR A 45 -1.82 12.22 -13.50
N TYR A 46 -0.68 12.79 -13.09
CA TYR A 46 -0.53 13.33 -11.73
C TYR A 46 -1.52 14.44 -11.44
N GLY A 47 -1.80 15.31 -12.42
CA GLY A 47 -2.85 16.32 -12.30
C GLY A 47 -4.24 15.71 -12.04
N LEU A 48 -4.58 14.61 -12.71
CA LEU A 48 -5.83 13.88 -12.48
C LEU A 48 -5.88 13.22 -11.10
N ILE A 49 -4.77 12.64 -10.64
CA ILE A 49 -4.66 12.05 -9.29
C ILE A 49 -4.89 13.13 -8.23
N SER A 50 -4.17 14.24 -8.31
CA SER A 50 -4.32 15.36 -7.37
C SER A 50 -5.72 15.98 -7.39
N ALA A 51 -6.36 16.04 -8.56
CA ALA A 51 -7.74 16.51 -8.65
C ALA A 51 -8.72 15.53 -7.97
N GLY A 52 -8.50 14.22 -8.09
CA GLY A 52 -9.27 13.20 -7.36
C GLY A 52 -9.08 13.29 -5.84
N GLU A 53 -7.85 13.49 -5.38
CA GLU A 53 -7.53 13.72 -3.96
C GLU A 53 -8.19 14.99 -3.42
N MET A 54 -8.16 16.07 -4.21
CA MET A 54 -8.79 17.35 -3.86
C MET A 54 -10.32 17.23 -3.83
N TYR A 55 -10.91 16.43 -4.73
CA TYR A 55 -12.34 16.11 -4.71
C TYR A 55 -12.72 15.38 -3.43
N TYR A 56 -11.94 14.38 -3.01
CA TYR A 56 -12.16 13.69 -1.74
C TYR A 56 -12.05 14.65 -0.55
N ALA A 57 -10.99 15.45 -0.49
CA ALA A 57 -10.78 16.45 0.57
C ALA A 57 -11.93 17.47 0.66
N SER A 58 -12.45 17.92 -0.49
CA SER A 58 -13.60 18.83 -0.54
C SER A 58 -14.89 18.15 -0.06
N SER A 59 -15.09 16.88 -0.44
CA SER A 59 -16.26 16.09 -0.02
C SER A 59 -16.29 15.85 1.49
N LEU A 60 -15.12 15.71 2.13
CA LEU A 60 -15.01 15.61 3.60
C LEU A 60 -15.49 16.88 4.33
N LEU A 61 -15.38 18.06 3.71
CA LEU A 61 -15.80 19.32 4.32
C LEU A 61 -17.32 19.57 4.21
N GLU A 62 -17.99 18.94 3.26
CA GLU A 62 -19.43 19.10 3.06
C GLU A 62 -20.23 18.13 3.92
N ASN A 63 -20.17 16.82 3.65
CA ASN A 63 -20.91 15.79 4.38
C ASN A 63 -20.17 14.44 4.47
N GLY A 64 -18.91 14.38 4.03
CA GLY A 64 -18.20 13.11 3.84
C GLY A 64 -18.66 12.37 2.58
N MET A 65 -17.84 11.44 2.13
CA MET A 65 -18.10 10.62 0.95
C MET A 65 -18.76 9.30 1.38
N THR A 66 -20.00 9.04 0.94
CA THR A 66 -20.78 7.86 1.35
C THR A 66 -20.64 6.68 0.41
N SER A 67 -20.13 6.90 -0.79
CA SER A 67 -19.87 5.88 -1.81
C SER A 67 -18.70 6.30 -2.68
N ASP A 68 -18.05 5.32 -3.31
CA ASP A 68 -17.06 5.59 -4.35
C ASP A 68 -17.68 6.36 -5.52
N VAL A 69 -16.88 7.20 -6.17
CA VAL A 69 -17.29 7.98 -7.34
C VAL A 69 -16.34 7.67 -8.49
N GLU A 70 -16.92 7.33 -9.64
CA GLU A 70 -16.20 7.13 -10.89
C GLU A 70 -16.41 8.35 -11.82
N PHE A 71 -15.31 8.84 -12.36
CA PHE A 71 -15.24 9.87 -13.39
C PHE A 71 -14.82 9.19 -14.69
N THR A 72 -15.58 9.42 -15.76
CA THR A 72 -15.27 8.85 -17.08
C THR A 72 -14.89 9.97 -18.04
N ILE A 73 -13.85 9.73 -18.82
CA ILE A 73 -13.39 10.62 -19.88
C ILE A 73 -13.60 9.89 -21.22
N GLU A 74 -14.28 10.54 -22.15
CA GLU A 74 -14.44 10.08 -23.53
C GLU A 74 -14.13 11.22 -24.49
N GLU A 75 -13.35 10.92 -25.53
CA GLU A 75 -12.89 11.85 -26.55
C GLU A 75 -12.37 13.21 -26.00
N GLY A 76 -11.63 13.17 -24.87
CA GLY A 76 -11.03 14.35 -24.27
C GLY A 76 -11.93 15.18 -23.36
N GLU A 77 -13.13 14.69 -23.01
CA GLU A 77 -14.06 15.38 -22.12
C GLU A 77 -14.60 14.47 -21.02
N PHE A 78 -14.89 15.05 -19.85
CA PHE A 78 -15.62 14.33 -18.79
C PHE A 78 -17.06 14.08 -19.21
N VAL A 79 -17.49 12.82 -19.13
CA VAL A 79 -18.86 12.39 -19.41
C VAL A 79 -19.61 12.17 -18.10
N GLY A 80 -20.82 12.72 -18.01
CA GLY A 80 -21.70 12.61 -16.83
C GLY A 80 -21.76 13.89 -15.99
N GLU A 81 -22.33 13.76 -14.79
CA GLU A 81 -22.53 14.90 -13.87
C GLU A 81 -21.27 15.22 -13.05
N ASN A 82 -20.43 14.22 -12.79
CA ASN A 82 -19.22 14.35 -11.98
C ASN A 82 -18.03 14.81 -12.84
N LYS A 83 -17.35 15.87 -12.39
CA LYS A 83 -16.20 16.45 -13.10
C LYS A 83 -15.10 16.78 -12.09
N LEU A 84 -13.85 16.57 -12.49
CA LEU A 84 -12.69 17.01 -11.72
C LEU A 84 -12.18 18.33 -12.30
N ASP A 85 -11.81 19.27 -11.41
CA ASP A 85 -11.16 20.52 -11.84
C ASP A 85 -9.68 20.23 -12.10
N VAL A 86 -9.34 20.03 -13.38
CA VAL A 86 -8.00 19.65 -13.82
C VAL A 86 -7.48 20.73 -14.77
N LYS A 87 -6.25 21.21 -14.52
CA LYS A 87 -5.57 22.13 -15.43
C LYS A 87 -4.84 21.33 -16.50
N GLY A 88 -5.13 21.61 -17.77
CA GLY A 88 -4.42 21.02 -18.92
C GLY A 88 -5.36 20.33 -19.90
N SER A 89 -4.77 19.56 -20.82
CA SER A 89 -5.50 18.72 -21.76
C SER A 89 -5.85 17.37 -21.13
N LEU A 90 -7.11 16.96 -21.22
CA LEU A 90 -7.54 15.66 -20.75
C LEU A 90 -7.04 14.52 -21.66
N PRO A 91 -6.86 13.30 -21.13
CA PRO A 91 -6.60 12.11 -21.92
C PRO A 91 -7.73 11.87 -22.93
N ARG A 92 -7.45 11.09 -23.98
CA ARG A 92 -8.46 10.77 -25.00
C ARG A 92 -9.62 9.98 -24.39
N THR A 93 -9.31 8.92 -23.65
CA THR A 93 -10.31 8.20 -22.85
C THR A 93 -9.70 7.82 -21.51
N GLY A 94 -10.56 7.53 -20.54
CA GLY A 94 -10.09 6.99 -19.28
C GLY A 94 -11.16 6.96 -18.21
N LYS A 95 -10.83 6.27 -17.13
CA LYS A 95 -11.66 6.19 -15.93
C LYS A 95 -10.81 6.51 -14.72
N ILE A 96 -11.35 7.31 -13.82
CA ILE A 96 -10.76 7.67 -12.55
C ILE A 96 -11.78 7.31 -11.49
N LYS A 97 -11.40 6.49 -10.50
CA LYS A 97 -12.25 6.15 -9.38
C LYS A 97 -11.64 6.71 -8.10
N VAL A 98 -12.43 7.51 -7.40
CA VAL A 98 -12.11 8.02 -6.06
C VAL A 98 -12.96 7.23 -5.08
N THR A 99 -12.33 6.55 -4.15
CA THR A 99 -13.02 5.73 -3.15
C THR A 99 -13.36 6.56 -1.93
N ARG A 100 -14.34 6.10 -1.15
CA ARG A 100 -14.77 6.73 0.11
C ARG A 100 -13.69 6.77 1.21
N ASP A 101 -12.66 5.96 1.12
CA ASP A 101 -11.47 5.98 2.01
C ASP A 101 -10.35 6.90 1.49
N GLY A 102 -10.60 7.64 0.39
CA GLY A 102 -9.71 8.66 -0.14
C GLY A 102 -8.64 8.15 -1.09
N LYS A 103 -8.75 6.91 -1.57
CA LYS A 103 -7.84 6.36 -2.58
C LYS A 103 -8.26 6.79 -3.98
N VAL A 104 -7.29 6.95 -4.85
CA VAL A 104 -7.49 7.32 -6.25
C VAL A 104 -6.87 6.24 -7.15
N ALA A 105 -7.72 5.53 -7.88
CA ALA A 105 -7.32 4.61 -8.93
C ALA A 105 -7.67 5.19 -10.30
N LEU A 106 -6.88 4.91 -11.32
CA LEU A 106 -7.19 5.34 -12.69
C LEU A 106 -6.67 4.39 -13.75
N ALA A 107 -7.28 4.47 -14.92
CA ALA A 107 -6.76 3.94 -16.17
C ALA A 107 -7.10 4.94 -17.27
N ILE A 108 -6.08 5.55 -17.88
CA ILE A 108 -6.24 6.59 -18.89
C ILE A 108 -5.38 6.30 -20.12
N THR A 109 -5.87 6.70 -21.30
CA THR A 109 -5.12 6.55 -22.55
C THR A 109 -5.25 7.79 -23.44
N ASN A 110 -4.18 8.08 -24.17
CA ASN A 110 -4.18 9.05 -25.26
C ASN A 110 -4.26 8.39 -26.65
N GLY A 111 -4.50 7.08 -26.71
CA GLY A 111 -4.54 6.27 -27.93
C GLY A 111 -3.18 5.75 -28.41
N ALA A 112 -2.06 6.24 -27.86
CA ALA A 112 -0.72 5.72 -28.14
C ALA A 112 -0.10 4.99 -26.94
N MET A 113 -0.55 5.32 -25.73
CA MET A 113 -0.06 4.76 -24.47
C MET A 113 -1.19 4.70 -23.44
N CYS A 114 -1.08 3.77 -22.51
CA CYS A 114 -1.97 3.62 -21.37
C CYS A 114 -1.20 3.89 -20.07
N ILE A 115 -1.85 4.57 -19.13
CA ILE A 115 -1.34 4.73 -17.77
C ILE A 115 -2.39 4.21 -16.80
N THR A 116 -1.99 3.31 -15.92
CA THR A 116 -2.83 2.75 -14.85
C THR A 116 -2.26 3.06 -13.48
N LYS A 117 -3.13 3.20 -12.49
CA LYS A 117 -2.77 3.27 -11.06
C LYS A 117 -3.85 2.53 -10.29
N GLY A 118 -3.49 1.53 -9.51
CA GLY A 118 -4.38 0.86 -8.58
C GLY A 118 -4.74 1.71 -7.37
N TYR A 119 -5.71 1.22 -6.60
CA TYR A 119 -6.21 1.90 -5.40
C TYR A 119 -5.13 2.09 -4.35
N ASP A 120 -4.29 1.07 -4.16
CA ASP A 120 -3.22 1.05 -3.15
C ASP A 120 -1.84 1.39 -3.73
N ASP A 121 -1.75 1.64 -5.02
CA ASP A 121 -0.47 1.89 -5.68
C ASP A 121 0.00 3.33 -5.42
N SER A 122 1.26 3.47 -5.03
CA SER A 122 1.91 4.77 -4.80
C SER A 122 2.48 5.40 -6.06
N LYS A 123 2.50 4.66 -7.18
CA LYS A 123 3.06 5.09 -8.47
C LYS A 123 2.09 4.75 -9.61
N ILE A 124 2.31 5.42 -10.74
CA ILE A 124 1.63 5.13 -11.99
C ILE A 124 2.41 4.09 -12.78
N ASP A 125 1.72 3.15 -13.41
CA ASP A 125 2.27 2.17 -14.33
C ASP A 125 2.03 2.61 -15.76
N LEU A 126 3.11 2.70 -16.54
CA LEU A 126 3.05 2.99 -17.96
C LEU A 126 3.04 1.69 -18.76
N ASN A 127 1.95 1.47 -19.48
CA ASN A 127 1.80 0.34 -20.38
C ASN A 127 1.72 0.82 -21.84
N GLU A 128 2.52 0.22 -22.71
CA GLU A 128 2.45 0.46 -24.16
C GLU A 128 1.30 -0.31 -24.82
N ASP A 129 0.68 -1.26 -24.10
CA ASP A 129 -0.51 -1.99 -24.54
C ASP A 129 -1.79 -1.20 -24.25
N VAL A 130 -2.29 -0.52 -25.28
CA VAL A 130 -3.51 0.30 -25.24
C VAL A 130 -4.78 -0.57 -25.16
N ASP A 131 -4.74 -1.80 -25.67
CA ASP A 131 -5.91 -2.67 -25.75
C ASP A 131 -6.35 -3.20 -24.37
N ASN A 132 -5.42 -3.22 -23.40
CA ASN A 132 -5.66 -3.63 -22.01
C ASN A 132 -5.73 -2.44 -21.03
N CYS A 133 -6.09 -1.24 -21.50
CA CYS A 133 -6.19 -0.05 -20.66
C CYS A 133 -7.47 -0.05 -19.81
N VAL A 134 -7.47 -0.88 -18.76
CA VAL A 134 -8.62 -1.08 -17.88
C VAL A 134 -8.25 -0.68 -16.46
N LEU A 135 -9.19 -0.05 -15.76
CA LEU A 135 -9.07 0.22 -14.32
C LEU A 135 -8.71 -1.09 -13.61
N PRO A 136 -7.60 -1.14 -12.84
CA PRO A 136 -7.29 -2.30 -12.03
C PRO A 136 -8.51 -2.67 -11.20
N LYS A 137 -8.89 -3.95 -11.20
CA LYS A 137 -10.00 -4.40 -10.35
C LYS A 137 -9.61 -4.11 -8.92
N GLU A 138 -10.53 -3.51 -8.17
CA GLU A 138 -10.41 -3.45 -6.72
C GLU A 138 -10.19 -4.88 -6.24
N GLN A 139 -9.19 -5.11 -5.38
CA GLN A 139 -8.88 -6.46 -4.93
C GLN A 139 -10.09 -6.99 -4.13
N THR A 140 -11.02 -7.68 -4.81
CA THR A 140 -11.91 -8.61 -4.14
C THR A 140 -11.00 -9.69 -3.59
N ILE A 141 -10.83 -9.72 -2.27
CA ILE A 141 -10.37 -10.89 -1.56
C ILE A 141 -11.18 -12.05 -2.15
N ASN A 142 -10.53 -12.97 -2.88
CA ASN A 142 -11.16 -14.23 -3.25
C ASN A 142 -11.77 -14.75 -1.96
N THR A 143 -13.09 -14.84 -1.89
CA THR A 143 -13.85 -15.27 -0.72
C THR A 143 -13.23 -16.56 -0.18
N LEU A 144 -12.31 -16.41 0.77
CA LEU A 144 -11.88 -17.46 1.66
C LEU A 144 -13.17 -17.86 2.35
N ASN A 145 -13.74 -19.00 1.95
CA ASN A 145 -14.99 -19.57 2.44
C ASN A 145 -15.44 -18.93 3.75
N THR A 146 -16.20 -17.84 3.66
CA THR A 146 -16.51 -16.95 4.80
C THR A 146 -17.28 -17.72 5.89
N LEU A 147 -18.02 -18.73 5.44
CA LEU A 147 -18.73 -19.71 6.24
C LEU A 147 -17.81 -20.65 7.06
N ALA A 148 -16.65 -21.03 6.52
CA ALA A 148 -15.71 -21.92 7.22
C ALA A 148 -15.00 -21.20 8.37
N VAL A 149 -14.62 -19.94 8.16
CA VAL A 149 -13.99 -19.11 9.20
C VAL A 149 -15.01 -18.73 10.27
N ALA A 150 -16.24 -18.33 9.91
CA ALA A 150 -17.30 -18.07 10.91
C ALA A 150 -17.66 -19.32 11.74
N SER A 151 -17.50 -20.52 11.19
CA SER A 151 -17.75 -21.78 11.91
C SER A 151 -16.68 -22.16 12.94
N SER A 152 -15.52 -21.49 12.93
CA SER A 152 -14.46 -21.68 13.92
C SER A 152 -14.62 -20.79 15.15
N PHE A 153 -15.80 -20.25 15.43
CA PHE A 153 -16.07 -19.42 16.61
C PHE A 153 -17.00 -20.20 17.55
N THR A 154 -16.67 -20.25 18.84
CA THR A 154 -17.32 -21.15 19.80
C THR A 154 -18.57 -20.57 20.47
N ASP A 155 -18.94 -19.32 20.17
CA ASP A 155 -20.02 -18.63 20.88
C ASP A 155 -21.16 -18.22 19.92
N ASN A 156 -22.38 -18.71 20.18
CA ASN A 156 -23.51 -18.64 19.22
C ASN A 156 -24.18 -17.26 19.11
N VAL A 157 -23.81 -16.28 19.96
CA VAL A 157 -24.20 -14.87 19.76
C VAL A 157 -23.28 -14.19 18.72
N ILE A 158 -22.09 -14.75 18.53
CA ILE A 158 -20.90 -14.11 17.95
C ILE A 158 -20.76 -14.34 16.44
N ALA A 159 -21.45 -15.33 15.87
CA ALA A 159 -21.53 -15.52 14.42
C ALA A 159 -22.29 -14.39 13.71
N SER A 160 -23.23 -13.71 14.38
CA SER A 160 -24.19 -12.83 13.71
C SER A 160 -23.59 -11.54 13.10
N CYS A 161 -22.62 -10.89 13.74
CA CYS A 161 -22.00 -9.68 13.16
C CYS A 161 -21.01 -10.00 12.03
N LEU A 162 -20.40 -11.19 12.06
CA LEU A 162 -19.52 -11.68 11.00
C LEU A 162 -20.30 -12.25 9.80
N THR A 163 -21.51 -12.79 9.99
CA THR A 163 -22.28 -13.46 8.93
C THR A 163 -23.45 -12.65 8.36
N ASN A 164 -23.98 -11.64 9.08
CA ASN A 164 -25.22 -10.95 8.68
C ASN A 164 -25.01 -9.50 8.23
N GLY A 165 -23.79 -9.09 7.86
CA GLY A 165 -23.51 -7.73 7.41
C GLY A 165 -23.74 -6.65 8.48
N THR A 166 -23.73 -7.03 9.75
CA THR A 166 -23.87 -6.09 10.88
C THR A 166 -22.48 -5.62 11.32
N THR A 167 -22.33 -4.37 11.74
CA THR A 167 -21.05 -3.87 12.28
C THR A 167 -20.78 -4.47 13.66
N CYS A 168 -19.63 -5.12 13.84
CA CYS A 168 -19.10 -5.59 15.11
C CYS A 168 -18.53 -4.39 15.90
N PRO A 169 -19.02 -4.11 17.12
CA PRO A 169 -18.51 -2.98 17.91
C PRO A 169 -17.04 -3.16 18.30
N VAL A 170 -16.25 -2.08 18.23
CA VAL A 170 -14.86 -2.05 18.71
C VAL A 170 -14.79 -2.42 20.19
N GLY A 171 -13.80 -3.23 20.57
CA GLY A 171 -13.61 -3.77 21.91
C GLY A 171 -14.45 -5.01 22.23
N THR A 172 -15.27 -5.50 21.29
CA THR A 172 -15.96 -6.78 21.46
C THR A 172 -14.95 -7.92 21.49
N LYS A 173 -15.01 -8.79 22.50
CA LYS A 173 -14.13 -9.95 22.65
C LYS A 173 -14.72 -11.18 21.96
N PHE A 174 -13.89 -11.91 21.22
CA PHE A 174 -14.23 -13.15 20.52
C PHE A 174 -13.26 -14.26 20.87
N THR A 175 -13.76 -15.49 20.93
CA THR A 175 -12.93 -16.70 20.99
C THR A 175 -12.92 -17.37 19.63
N VAL A 176 -11.73 -17.49 19.05
CA VAL A 176 -11.47 -18.03 17.72
C VAL A 176 -10.75 -19.37 17.85
N GLN A 177 -11.31 -20.42 17.29
CA GLN A 177 -10.69 -21.72 17.15
C GLN A 177 -9.67 -21.66 15.99
N VAL A 178 -8.42 -21.42 16.34
CA VAL A 178 -7.33 -21.21 15.37
C VAL A 178 -6.90 -22.50 14.67
N ASN A 179 -7.13 -23.66 15.29
CA ASN A 179 -6.93 -25.00 14.72
C ASN A 179 -7.86 -26.03 15.41
N GLU A 180 -7.75 -27.32 15.09
CA GLU A 180 -8.65 -28.36 15.61
C GLU A 180 -8.72 -28.45 17.15
N THR A 181 -7.67 -28.05 17.86
CA THR A 181 -7.55 -28.26 19.32
C THR A 181 -7.36 -26.98 20.12
N GLU A 182 -7.08 -25.86 19.47
CA GLU A 182 -6.68 -24.61 20.12
C GLU A 182 -7.65 -23.46 19.82
N THR A 183 -7.95 -22.70 20.87
CA THR A 183 -8.73 -21.47 20.80
C THR A 183 -7.91 -20.29 21.34
N LYS A 184 -8.00 -19.15 20.68
CA LYS A 184 -7.39 -17.88 21.12
C LYS A 184 -8.46 -16.80 21.21
N ASN A 185 -8.23 -15.79 22.03
CA ASN A 185 -9.16 -14.69 22.21
C ASN A 185 -8.67 -13.44 21.49
N PHE A 186 -9.60 -12.67 20.94
CA PHE A 186 -9.30 -11.45 20.20
C PHE A 186 -10.35 -10.36 20.49
N TYR A 187 -9.95 -9.10 20.35
CA TYR A 187 -10.83 -7.94 20.39
C TYR A 187 -10.99 -7.34 18.99
N VAL A 188 -12.20 -6.87 18.68
CA VAL A 188 -12.43 -6.04 17.49
C VAL A 188 -11.70 -4.71 17.64
N ILE A 189 -10.85 -4.38 16.67
CA ILE A 189 -10.21 -3.06 16.63
C ILE A 189 -10.77 -2.19 15.50
N SER A 190 -11.28 -2.81 14.43
CA SER A 190 -12.00 -2.13 13.36
C SER A 190 -12.90 -3.11 12.62
N ASP A 191 -13.96 -2.55 12.04
CA ASP A 191 -14.94 -3.26 11.24
C ASP A 191 -15.31 -2.37 10.06
N ASN A 192 -15.17 -2.90 8.84
CA ASN A 192 -15.70 -2.30 7.63
C ASN A 192 -16.59 -3.30 6.88
N ASP A 193 -17.23 -2.85 5.80
CA ASP A 193 -18.19 -3.67 5.06
C ASP A 193 -17.61 -5.01 4.54
N ASN A 194 -16.29 -5.10 4.37
CA ASN A 194 -15.62 -6.23 3.74
C ASN A 194 -14.78 -7.08 4.70
N LYS A 195 -14.36 -6.53 5.84
CA LYS A 195 -13.48 -7.21 6.80
C LYS A 195 -13.64 -6.72 8.23
N VAL A 196 -13.33 -7.60 9.16
CA VAL A 196 -13.15 -7.30 10.58
C VAL A 196 -11.70 -7.54 10.95
N THR A 197 -11.06 -6.54 11.55
CA THR A 197 -9.69 -6.63 12.07
C THR A 197 -9.72 -6.90 13.56
N LEU A 198 -8.99 -7.92 13.98
CA LEU A 198 -9.00 -8.47 15.33
C LEU A 198 -7.59 -8.46 15.94
N LEU A 199 -7.48 -7.98 17.18
CA LEU A 199 -6.25 -7.96 17.98
C LEU A 199 -6.32 -9.02 19.07
N MET A 200 -5.30 -9.87 19.15
CA MET A 200 -5.24 -10.91 20.18
C MET A 200 -5.24 -10.28 21.59
N ASP A 201 -5.94 -10.91 22.53
CA ASP A 201 -6.10 -10.35 23.88
C ASP A 201 -4.82 -10.39 24.72
N THR A 202 -3.84 -11.20 24.33
CA THR A 202 -2.53 -11.29 24.95
C THR A 202 -1.43 -11.34 23.90
N ASN A 203 -0.20 -11.09 24.34
CA ASN A 203 0.97 -11.40 23.53
C ASN A 203 1.03 -12.90 23.25
N ILE A 204 1.52 -13.27 22.07
CA ILE A 204 1.73 -14.65 21.70
C ILE A 204 3.09 -15.10 22.24
N GLY A 205 3.10 -16.19 23.00
CA GLY A 205 4.34 -16.74 23.57
C GLY A 205 5.02 -15.80 24.58
N GLU A 206 6.34 -15.70 24.49
CA GLU A 206 7.21 -14.93 25.38
C GLU A 206 7.53 -13.54 24.81
N ASP A 207 8.24 -12.72 25.59
CA ASP A 207 8.75 -11.44 25.11
C ASP A 207 9.84 -11.66 24.06
N VAL A 208 9.83 -10.83 23.01
CA VAL A 208 10.62 -11.03 21.80
C VAL A 208 11.17 -9.72 21.31
N SER A 209 12.45 -9.72 20.98
CA SER A 209 13.09 -8.55 20.42
C SER A 209 12.53 -8.20 19.04
N TRP A 210 12.37 -6.90 18.79
CA TRP A 210 11.99 -6.37 17.48
C TRP A 210 12.91 -6.91 16.38
N ILE A 211 14.21 -6.87 16.66
CA ILE A 211 15.30 -7.37 15.82
C ILE A 211 16.42 -7.92 16.71
N SER A 212 17.21 -8.87 16.21
CA SER A 212 18.31 -9.52 16.94
C SER A 212 19.64 -9.42 16.20
N ASN A 213 20.75 -9.69 16.89
CA ASN A 213 22.10 -9.74 16.30
C ASN A 213 22.18 -10.73 15.13
N SER A 214 21.42 -11.82 15.20
CA SER A 214 21.41 -12.87 14.19
C SER A 214 20.87 -12.41 12.83
N ASP A 215 19.97 -11.42 12.81
CA ASP A 215 19.43 -10.83 11.58
C ASP A 215 20.48 -10.08 10.75
N TYR A 216 21.55 -9.63 11.42
CA TYR A 216 22.71 -8.95 10.85
C TYR A 216 23.93 -9.85 10.69
N GLY A 217 23.83 -11.14 11.03
CA GLY A 217 24.98 -12.06 11.03
C GLY A 217 26.05 -11.71 12.07
N LEU A 218 25.67 -10.98 13.13
CA LEU A 218 26.56 -10.56 14.22
C LEU A 218 26.52 -11.58 15.38
N THR A 219 27.65 -11.76 16.07
CA THR A 219 27.73 -12.53 17.32
C THR A 219 27.29 -11.70 18.53
N ASP A 220 27.03 -12.35 19.67
CA ASP A 220 26.45 -11.75 20.88
C ASP A 220 27.05 -10.37 21.24
N ASN A 221 26.14 -9.39 21.42
CA ASN A 221 26.30 -7.97 21.77
C ASN A 221 26.22 -6.91 20.66
N GLY A 222 26.03 -7.29 19.39
CA GLY A 222 26.03 -6.33 18.26
C GLY A 222 24.98 -5.21 18.30
N CYS A 223 23.74 -5.50 18.70
CA CYS A 223 22.63 -4.52 18.66
C CYS A 223 22.19 -3.99 20.03
N LEU A 224 22.65 -4.60 21.14
CA LEU A 224 22.26 -4.22 22.50
C LEU A 224 23.11 -3.07 23.07
N PHE A 225 24.34 -2.87 22.57
CA PHE A 225 25.27 -1.87 23.08
C PHE A 225 25.65 -0.78 22.07
N GLU A 226 25.56 -1.03 20.76
CA GLU A 226 25.86 -0.04 19.70
C GLU A 226 24.74 0.04 18.64
N PRO A 227 23.59 0.67 18.97
CA PRO A 227 22.39 0.71 18.10
C PRO A 227 22.59 1.41 16.75
N TYR A 228 23.74 2.05 16.52
CA TYR A 228 24.10 2.70 15.25
C TYR A 228 24.71 1.72 14.23
N GLU A 229 25.24 0.56 14.65
CA GLU A 229 25.80 -0.45 13.74
C GLU A 229 24.74 -1.41 13.18
N CYS A 230 23.62 -1.60 13.90
CA CYS A 230 22.43 -2.34 13.45
C CYS A 230 21.34 -1.42 12.83
N ALA A 231 21.70 -0.19 12.44
CA ALA A 231 20.75 0.83 12.04
C ALA A 231 20.33 0.80 10.56
N SER A 232 20.69 -0.24 9.80
CA SER A 232 20.21 -0.33 8.42
C SER A 232 18.72 -0.69 8.42
N SER A 233 17.92 0.13 7.72
CA SER A 233 16.47 -0.04 7.64
C SER A 233 16.05 -1.35 6.99
N ASP A 234 16.89 -1.94 6.15
CA ASP A 234 16.64 -3.12 5.32
C ASP A 234 16.25 -4.40 6.08
N LYS A 235 16.26 -4.42 7.42
CA LYS A 235 15.83 -5.58 8.21
C LYS A 235 14.45 -5.45 8.85
N GLY A 236 14.00 -4.26 9.27
CA GLY A 236 12.69 -4.08 9.90
C GLY A 236 12.51 -4.96 11.15
N PRO A 237 11.27 -5.34 11.54
CA PRO A 237 11.01 -6.25 12.66
C PRO A 237 11.27 -7.73 12.33
N SER A 238 12.40 -8.07 11.72
CA SER A 238 12.61 -9.44 11.21
C SER A 238 12.51 -10.50 12.30
N THR A 239 13.09 -10.30 13.49
CA THR A 239 12.96 -11.23 14.62
C THR A 239 11.50 -11.36 15.07
N ALA A 240 10.82 -10.24 15.34
CA ALA A 240 9.44 -10.26 15.79
C ALA A 240 8.49 -10.93 14.76
N LEU A 241 8.70 -10.68 13.46
CA LEU A 241 7.91 -11.31 12.40
C LEU A 241 8.22 -12.80 12.21
N ASN A 242 9.49 -13.20 12.29
CA ASN A 242 9.90 -14.62 12.27
C ASN A 242 9.23 -15.36 13.44
N TYR A 243 9.24 -14.74 14.61
CA TYR A 243 8.62 -15.29 15.80
C TYR A 243 7.10 -15.43 15.62
N LEU A 244 6.42 -14.37 15.20
CA LEU A 244 4.98 -14.39 14.93
C LEU A 244 4.60 -15.49 13.92
N GLU A 245 5.34 -15.61 12.83
CA GLU A 245 5.16 -16.67 11.83
C GLU A 245 5.29 -18.07 12.45
N SER A 246 6.33 -18.28 13.28
CA SER A 246 6.53 -19.56 13.96
C SER A 246 5.36 -19.91 14.89
N GLN A 247 4.89 -18.93 15.67
CA GLN A 247 3.82 -19.12 16.66
C GLN A 247 2.44 -19.29 16.03
N THR A 248 2.24 -18.77 14.82
CA THR A 248 0.96 -18.82 14.10
C THR A 248 0.93 -19.86 12.99
N SER A 249 2.03 -20.59 12.76
CA SER A 249 2.15 -21.62 11.73
C SER A 249 1.13 -22.76 11.87
N SER A 250 0.68 -23.06 13.10
CA SER A 250 -0.33 -24.07 13.40
C SER A 250 -1.77 -23.59 13.18
N TRP A 251 -2.01 -22.31 12.89
CA TRP A 251 -3.35 -21.73 12.78
C TRP A 251 -3.99 -22.06 11.43
N THR A 252 -4.48 -23.29 11.29
CA THR A 252 -5.07 -23.83 10.06
C THR A 252 -6.41 -23.20 9.69
N ASN A 253 -7.17 -22.72 10.68
CA ASN A 253 -8.50 -22.15 10.47
C ASN A 253 -8.46 -20.64 10.19
N ILE A 254 -7.27 -20.03 10.29
CA ILE A 254 -7.07 -18.61 9.99
C ILE A 254 -6.56 -18.48 8.55
N PRO A 255 -7.13 -17.60 7.73
CA PRO A 255 -6.62 -17.34 6.39
C PRO A 255 -5.20 -16.77 6.40
N ASN A 256 -4.47 -16.94 5.29
CA ASN A 256 -3.24 -16.18 5.10
C ASN A 256 -3.57 -14.72 4.82
N PHE A 257 -2.74 -13.84 5.36
CA PHE A 257 -2.68 -12.45 4.97
C PHE A 257 -2.14 -12.32 3.55
N ASN A 258 -2.95 -11.71 2.69
CA ASN A 258 -2.59 -11.46 1.30
C ASN A 258 -2.26 -9.97 1.13
N TYR A 259 -1.02 -9.60 1.43
CA TYR A 259 -0.47 -8.31 1.04
C TYR A 259 0.58 -8.49 -0.05
N THR A 260 0.51 -7.61 -1.05
CA THR A 260 1.55 -7.44 -2.07
C THR A 260 2.57 -6.42 -1.59
N TYR A 261 3.81 -6.88 -1.45
CA TYR A 261 4.97 -6.01 -1.21
C TYR A 261 5.26 -5.21 -2.48
N ILE A 262 5.59 -3.92 -2.37
CA ILE A 262 5.80 -3.04 -3.53
C ILE A 262 7.17 -3.33 -4.20
N ASP A 263 8.18 -3.78 -3.47
CA ASP A 263 9.48 -4.25 -4.00
C ASP A 263 10.31 -4.88 -2.86
N GLU A 264 10.91 -6.06 -3.07
CA GLU A 264 11.82 -6.69 -2.08
C GLU A 264 13.15 -5.92 -1.93
N ASN A 265 13.42 -4.93 -2.80
CA ASN A 265 14.66 -4.15 -2.86
C ASN A 265 14.53 -2.71 -2.34
N THR A 266 13.35 -2.23 -1.93
CA THR A 266 13.21 -0.91 -1.28
C THR A 266 13.58 -0.96 0.20
N PRO A 267 14.20 0.11 0.75
CA PRO A 267 14.46 0.21 2.18
C PRO A 267 13.14 0.09 2.96
N LYS A 268 13.10 -0.96 3.77
CA LYS A 268 12.00 -1.33 4.66
C LYS A 268 11.61 -0.16 5.60
N ALA A 269 10.44 0.44 5.37
CA ALA A 269 10.01 1.63 6.07
C ALA A 269 8.49 1.61 6.31
N TYR A 270 8.09 1.82 7.57
CA TYR A 270 6.71 1.97 8.09
C TYR A 270 5.75 0.76 7.94
N ASP A 271 5.75 0.05 6.82
CA ASP A 271 4.74 -0.98 6.50
C ASP A 271 5.21 -2.43 6.68
N ASP A 272 6.44 -2.66 7.18
CA ASP A 272 7.02 -3.99 7.37
C ASP A 272 6.56 -4.67 8.65
N ILE A 273 5.29 -4.60 8.92
CA ILE A 273 4.64 -5.26 10.06
C ILE A 273 4.12 -6.65 9.70
N PHE A 274 4.37 -7.12 8.48
CA PHE A 274 3.87 -8.38 7.96
C PHE A 274 4.87 -9.05 7.00
N LYS A 275 4.60 -10.31 6.68
CA LYS A 275 5.26 -11.06 5.62
C LYS A 275 4.24 -11.62 4.64
N LYS A 276 4.67 -12.01 3.44
CA LYS A 276 3.80 -12.68 2.49
C LYS A 276 3.45 -14.09 2.99
N GLY A 277 2.16 -14.45 2.98
CA GLY A 277 1.72 -15.82 3.27
C GLY A 277 1.67 -16.21 4.74
N VAL A 278 1.78 -15.26 5.66
CA VAL A 278 1.63 -15.51 7.11
C VAL A 278 0.19 -15.35 7.57
N LYS A 279 -0.14 -15.81 8.77
CA LYS A 279 -1.50 -15.78 9.34
C LYS A 279 -1.85 -14.49 10.07
N ALA A 280 -0.83 -13.77 10.53
CA ALA A 280 -0.98 -12.60 11.36
C ALA A 280 0.09 -11.54 11.09
N ARG A 281 -0.20 -10.30 11.46
CA ARG A 281 0.74 -9.16 11.38
C ARG A 281 0.87 -8.45 12.73
N LEU A 282 1.80 -7.51 12.81
CA LEU A 282 1.90 -6.57 13.94
C LEU A 282 0.87 -5.43 13.80
N LEU A 283 0.61 -4.72 14.89
CA LEU A 283 -0.31 -3.59 14.94
C LEU A 283 0.40 -2.31 14.48
N THR A 284 -0.23 -1.49 13.64
CA THR A 284 0.36 -0.18 13.29
C THR A 284 0.26 0.80 14.46
N HIS A 285 1.17 1.79 14.54
CA HIS A 285 1.04 2.86 15.54
C HIS A 285 -0.25 3.70 15.37
N LEU A 286 -0.78 3.83 14.16
CA LEU A 286 -2.04 4.54 13.90
C LEU A 286 -3.26 3.76 14.43
N GLU A 287 -3.32 2.45 14.15
CA GLU A 287 -4.36 1.58 14.71
C GLU A 287 -4.27 1.52 16.23
N ALA A 288 -3.05 1.46 16.78
CA ALA A 288 -2.84 1.52 18.22
C ALA A 288 -3.36 2.83 18.81
N ASN A 289 -3.03 3.99 18.23
CA ASN A 289 -3.51 5.29 18.69
C ASN A 289 -5.04 5.37 18.79
N ALA A 290 -5.76 4.66 17.91
CA ALA A 290 -7.21 4.62 17.92
C ALA A 290 -7.80 3.77 19.08
N ILE A 291 -7.05 2.80 19.61
CA ILE A 291 -7.57 1.81 20.57
C ILE A 291 -6.93 1.86 21.96
N VAL A 292 -5.75 2.47 22.14
CA VAL A 292 -5.01 2.43 23.42
C VAL A 292 -5.69 3.15 24.58
N GLN A 293 -6.73 3.96 24.33
CA GLN A 293 -7.60 4.49 25.38
C GLN A 293 -8.46 3.41 26.07
N ASN A 294 -8.49 2.20 25.51
CA ASN A 294 -9.21 1.08 26.06
C ASN A 294 -8.28 0.14 26.83
N GLU A 295 -8.63 -0.20 28.06
CA GLU A 295 -7.79 -1.04 28.94
C GLU A 295 -7.45 -2.42 28.34
N TRP A 296 -8.36 -2.97 27.52
CA TRP A 296 -8.13 -4.25 26.85
C TRP A 296 -7.02 -4.21 25.78
N ALA A 297 -6.62 -3.02 25.32
CA ALA A 297 -5.53 -2.83 24.39
C ALA A 297 -4.17 -2.62 25.09
N HIS A 298 -4.13 -2.52 26.42
CA HIS A 298 -2.89 -2.27 27.16
C HIS A 298 -1.93 -3.48 27.15
N GLY A 299 -0.66 -3.23 27.48
CA GLY A 299 0.39 -4.24 27.66
C GLY A 299 1.67 -3.88 26.93
N TYR A 300 2.77 -4.58 27.22
CA TYR A 300 4.06 -4.37 26.56
C TYR A 300 4.16 -5.16 25.25
N TYR A 301 3.95 -4.50 24.12
CA TYR A 301 4.10 -5.14 22.82
C TYR A 301 4.49 -4.17 21.72
N TRP A 302 5.18 -4.75 20.73
CA TRP A 302 5.65 -4.02 19.58
C TRP A 302 4.52 -3.64 18.62
N LEU A 303 4.68 -2.48 17.98
CA LEU A 303 3.74 -1.95 16.99
C LEU A 303 4.35 -1.97 15.58
N SER A 304 4.84 -0.82 15.13
CA SER A 304 5.45 -0.59 13.83
C SER A 304 6.81 0.11 14.00
N THR A 305 7.60 0.14 12.93
CA THR A 305 8.85 0.91 12.91
C THR A 305 8.57 2.39 13.26
N SER A 306 9.44 2.99 14.08
CA SER A 306 9.28 4.41 14.48
C SER A 306 9.94 5.39 13.52
N VAL A 307 10.92 4.92 12.75
CA VAL A 307 11.72 5.73 11.83
C VAL A 307 11.94 4.94 10.53
N GLY A 308 11.52 5.47 9.39
CA GLY A 308 11.55 4.76 8.10
C GLY A 308 12.93 4.39 7.54
N TYR A 309 14.01 4.75 8.21
CA TYR A 309 15.38 4.44 7.79
C TYR A 309 16.20 3.78 8.91
N ASN A 310 15.57 3.38 10.02
CA ASN A 310 16.26 2.79 11.15
C ASN A 310 15.44 1.65 11.81
N SER A 311 16.03 0.44 11.85
CA SER A 311 15.42 -0.73 12.50
C SER A 311 15.71 -0.82 14.01
N SER A 312 16.60 0.03 14.57
CA SER A 312 16.95 0.03 15.99
C SER A 312 15.96 0.78 16.89
N SER A 313 14.90 1.36 16.33
CA SER A 313 13.85 2.02 17.08
C SER A 313 12.46 1.62 16.57
N ALA A 314 11.57 1.27 17.50
CA ALA A 314 10.20 0.86 17.19
C ALA A 314 9.19 1.57 18.11
N TRP A 315 7.96 1.69 17.63
CA TRP A 315 6.83 2.05 18.48
C TRP A 315 6.43 0.83 19.31
N LEU A 316 6.08 1.07 20.57
CA LEU A 316 5.54 0.07 21.47
C LEU A 316 4.37 0.66 22.27
N VAL A 317 3.48 -0.23 22.72
CA VAL A 317 2.49 0.08 23.76
C VAL A 317 3.11 -0.29 25.10
N GLU A 318 3.00 0.59 26.09
CA GLU A 318 3.37 0.32 27.47
C GLU A 318 2.18 -0.29 28.24
N ASN A 319 2.47 -0.82 29.43
CA ASN A 319 1.46 -1.46 30.28
C ASN A 319 0.23 -0.57 30.62
N MET A 320 0.34 0.75 30.54
CA MET A 320 -0.77 1.68 30.82
C MET A 320 -1.46 2.23 29.56
N GLY A 321 -1.16 1.69 28.37
CA GLY A 321 -1.74 2.18 27.11
C GLY A 321 -1.03 3.40 26.53
N THR A 322 0.14 3.77 27.04
CA THR A 322 0.96 4.83 26.44
C THR A 322 1.68 4.28 25.21
N ILE A 323 1.65 5.02 24.10
CA ILE A 323 2.46 4.69 22.92
C ILE A 323 3.75 5.50 22.98
N VAL A 324 4.89 4.81 22.93
CA VAL A 324 6.21 5.44 22.98
C VAL A 324 7.11 4.88 21.89
N SER A 325 8.00 5.73 21.40
CA SER A 325 9.10 5.32 20.52
C SER A 325 10.31 5.06 21.40
N SER A 326 10.88 3.87 21.31
CA SER A 326 12.06 3.47 22.09
C SER A 326 13.05 2.71 21.23
N ASN A 327 14.30 2.66 21.70
CA ASN A 327 15.25 1.67 21.23
C ASN A 327 14.70 0.27 21.46
N VAL A 328 14.93 -0.60 20.48
CA VAL A 328 14.51 -1.99 20.51
C VAL A 328 15.20 -2.75 21.63
N ASN A 329 14.45 -3.62 22.30
CA ASN A 329 14.92 -4.44 23.42
C ASN A 329 14.16 -5.78 23.44
N ASP A 330 14.31 -6.56 24.50
CA ASP A 330 13.66 -7.86 24.73
C ASP A 330 12.51 -7.78 25.76
N LEU A 331 12.01 -6.58 26.08
CA LEU A 331 10.99 -6.35 27.11
C LEU A 331 9.56 -6.26 26.57
N CYS A 332 9.37 -6.42 25.26
CA CYS A 332 8.07 -6.34 24.62
C CYS A 332 7.77 -7.65 23.90
N GLY A 333 6.52 -8.11 23.99
CA GLY A 333 6.08 -9.25 23.22
C GLY A 333 5.53 -8.86 21.84
N VAL A 334 5.01 -9.87 21.15
CA VAL A 334 4.30 -9.70 19.89
C VAL A 334 2.82 -9.94 20.13
N ARG A 335 1.97 -9.01 19.68
CA ARG A 335 0.51 -9.16 19.76
C ARG A 335 -0.09 -9.34 18.35
N PRO A 336 -0.56 -10.54 18.00
CA PRO A 336 -1.07 -10.83 16.67
C PRO A 336 -2.30 -9.99 16.29
N ILE A 337 -2.28 -9.47 15.07
CA ILE A 337 -3.45 -9.01 14.33
C ILE A 337 -3.84 -10.04 13.28
N ILE A 338 -5.13 -10.37 13.24
CA ILE A 338 -5.74 -11.17 12.16
C ILE A 338 -6.86 -10.38 11.48
N GLU A 339 -7.14 -10.71 10.23
CA GLU A 339 -8.23 -10.11 9.45
C GLU A 339 -9.15 -11.22 8.95
N ILE A 340 -10.44 -11.01 9.15
CA ILE A 340 -11.49 -11.94 8.77
C ILE A 340 -12.38 -11.23 7.76
N ALA A 341 -12.55 -11.84 6.58
CA ALA A 341 -13.45 -11.31 5.56
C ALA A 341 -14.91 -11.46 6.01
N LYS A 342 -15.75 -10.52 5.59
CA LYS A 342 -17.22 -10.60 5.67
C LYS A 342 -17.83 -11.13 4.37
#